data_AF-A0A6G9F9F1-F1
#
_entry.id   AF-A0A6G9F9F1-F1
#
_cell.length_a   1.000
_cell.length_b   1.000
_cell.length_c   1.000
_cell.angle_alpha   90.00
_cell.angle_beta   90.00
_cell.angle_gamma   90.00
#
_symmetry.space_group_name_H-M   'P 1'
#
loop_
_entity.id
_entity.type
_entity.pdbx_description
1 polymer ?
#
loop_
_entity_poly.entity_id
_entity_poly.type
_entity_poly.pdbx_seq_one_letter_code
_entity_poly.pdbx_strand_id
1 'polypeptide(L)'
;MRSSGRPLLRVLAWGLFILGMTTFFINAEALMNGNAVECDGSPMRPGQWCVRVGGESHSYDEEKKNEARGELVGYAGVGLGTLGIAVFITNEITTRRR
;
A
#
# COMPACT_ATOMS: atom_id res chain seq x y z
N MET A 1 -36.72 -9.45 -6.52
CA MET A 1 -36.10 -8.33 -5.78
C MET A 1 -34.74 -7.97 -6.39
N ARG A 2 -34.69 -6.78 -7.00
CA ARG A 2 -33.57 -5.99 -7.56
C ARG A 2 -32.16 -6.61 -7.54
N SER A 3 -31.68 -6.98 -8.74
CA SER A 3 -30.28 -7.33 -9.07
C SER A 3 -29.35 -6.11 -9.20
N SER A 4 -29.69 -4.97 -8.60
CA SER A 4 -29.02 -3.68 -8.88
C SER A 4 -27.72 -3.44 -8.10
N GLY A 5 -27.49 -4.16 -6.99
CA GLY A 5 -26.29 -3.97 -6.15
C GLY A 5 -25.08 -4.81 -6.57
N ARG A 6 -25.27 -5.85 -7.40
CA ARG A 6 -24.20 -6.74 -7.88
C ARG A 6 -23.14 -6.07 -8.76
N PRO A 7 -23.48 -5.17 -9.71
CA PRO A 7 -22.46 -4.44 -10.45
C PRO A 7 -21.67 -3.48 -9.55
N LEU A 8 -22.33 -2.84 -8.58
CA LEU A 8 -21.68 -1.93 -7.65
C LEU A 8 -20.66 -2.64 -6.75
N LEU A 9 -21.00 -3.80 -6.18
CA LEU A 9 -20.07 -4.60 -5.36
C LEU A 9 -18.86 -5.07 -6.17
N ARG A 10 -19.05 -5.41 -7.45
CA ARG A 10 -17.94 -5.81 -8.33
C ARG A 10 -17.01 -4.65 -8.65
N VAL A 11 -17.56 -3.46 -8.88
CA VAL A 11 -16.78 -2.23 -9.08
C VAL A 11 -16.03 -1.85 -7.81
N LEU A 12 -16.69 -1.94 -6.64
CA LEU A 12 -16.07 -1.67 -5.35
C LEU A 12 -14.94 -2.66 -5.03
N ALA A 13 -15.13 -3.94 -5.31
CA ALA A 13 -14.09 -4.95 -5.15
C ALA A 13 -12.86 -4.66 -6.03
N TRP A 14 -13.07 -4.31 -7.30
CA TRP A 14 -11.99 -3.87 -8.19
C TRP A 14 -11.30 -2.61 -7.68
N GLY A 15 -12.06 -1.62 -7.21
CA GLY A 15 -11.52 -0.39 -6.65
C GLY A 15 -10.63 -0.64 -5.44
N LEU A 16 -11.08 -1.46 -4.49
CA LEU A 16 -10.31 -1.85 -3.31
C LEU A 16 -9.04 -2.63 -3.69
N PHE A 17 -9.17 -3.57 -4.64
CA PHE A 17 -8.04 -4.36 -5.10
C PHE A 17 -6.97 -3.51 -5.78
N ILE A 18 -7.36 -2.65 -6.73
CA ILE A 18 -6.43 -1.77 -7.45
C ILE A 18 -5.77 -0.80 -6.47
N LEU A 19 -6.57 -0.13 -5.63
CA LEU A 19 -6.04 0.82 -4.64
C LEU A 19 -5.06 0.15 -3.68
N GLY A 20 -5.42 -1.05 -3.19
CA GLY A 20 -4.56 -1.84 -2.31
C GLY A 20 -3.24 -2.23 -2.98
N MET A 21 -3.30 -2.71 -4.22
CA MET A 21 -2.10 -3.07 -4.99
C MET A 21 -1.22 -1.85 -5.29
N THR A 22 -1.81 -0.73 -5.72
CA THR A 22 -1.06 0.49 -6.01
C THR A 22 -0.35 1.03 -4.77
N THR A 23 -1.06 1.09 -3.64
CA THR A 23 -0.46 1.54 -2.37
C THR A 23 0.62 0.59 -1.86
N PHE A 24 0.45 -0.73 -2.04
CA PHE A 24 1.49 -1.71 -1.73
C PHE A 24 2.75 -1.49 -2.59
N PHE A 25 2.64 -1.38 -3.91
CA PHE A 25 3.80 -1.24 -4.78
C PHE A 25 4.55 0.07 -4.58
N ILE A 26 3.85 1.18 -4.37
CA ILE A 26 4.48 2.49 -4.11
C ILE A 26 5.29 2.46 -2.81
N ASN A 27 4.87 1.66 -1.83
CA ASN A 27 5.50 1.58 -0.51
C ASN A 27 6.21 0.24 -0.26
N ALA A 28 6.49 -0.51 -1.33
CA ALA A 28 7.11 -1.83 -1.21
C ALA A 28 8.54 -1.73 -0.67
N GLU A 29 9.26 -0.67 -1.04
CA GLU A 29 10.60 -0.38 -0.54
C GLU A 29 10.59 -0.22 0.98
N ALA A 30 9.67 0.59 1.52
CA ALA A 30 9.52 0.78 2.96
C ALA A 30 9.13 -0.52 3.70
N LEU A 31 8.34 -1.40 3.07
CA LEU A 31 7.99 -2.71 3.64
C LEU A 31 9.16 -3.70 3.64
N MET A 32 10.05 -3.62 2.65
CA MET A 32 11.14 -4.57 2.46
C MET A 32 12.44 -4.15 3.17
N ASN A 33 12.66 -2.84 3.35
CA ASN A 33 13.82 -2.30 4.07
C ASN A 33 13.76 -2.54 5.58
N GLY A 34 12.56 -2.72 6.15
CA GLY A 34 12.37 -2.95 7.57
C GLY A 34 12.90 -1.80 8.43
N ASN A 35 14.01 -2.01 9.14
CA ASN A 35 14.65 -1.01 10.01
C ASN A 35 15.82 -0.26 9.37
N ALA A 36 16.20 -0.62 8.14
CA ALA A 36 17.24 0.09 7.41
C ALA A 36 16.64 1.36 6.81
N VAL A 37 17.30 2.51 7.00
CA VAL A 37 16.92 3.76 6.36
C VAL A 37 17.76 3.94 5.12
N GLU A 38 17.14 4.20 3.99
CA GLU A 38 17.84 4.40 2.72
C GLU A 38 17.70 5.83 2.18
N CYS A 39 18.77 6.31 1.56
CA CYS A 39 18.84 7.54 0.81
C CYS A 39 19.19 7.20 -0.64
N ASP A 40 18.24 7.37 -1.56
CA ASP A 40 18.44 7.08 -3.00
C ASP A 40 19.00 5.66 -3.26
N GLY A 41 18.49 4.67 -2.51
CA GLY A 41 18.92 3.26 -2.58
C GLY A 41 20.23 2.94 -1.85
N SER A 42 20.82 3.89 -1.11
CA SER A 42 22.01 3.65 -0.28
C SER A 42 21.65 3.65 1.22
N PRO A 43 22.12 2.67 2.00
CA PRO A 43 21.83 2.61 3.42
C PRO A 43 22.48 3.76 4.19
N MET A 44 21.70 4.36 5.08
CA MET A 44 22.03 5.55 5.85
C MET A 44 22.32 5.18 7.31
N ARG A 45 23.30 5.86 7.92
CA ARG A 45 23.63 5.72 9.36
C ARG A 45 22.90 6.78 10.18
N PRO A 46 22.60 6.49 11.47
CA PRO A 46 22.03 7.49 12.37
C PRO A 46 22.85 8.79 12.40
N GLY A 47 22.18 9.93 12.30
CA GLY A 47 22.80 11.26 12.28
C GLY A 47 23.36 11.72 10.93
N GLN A 48 23.27 10.90 9.87
CA GLN A 48 23.58 11.34 8.52
C GLN A 48 22.45 12.19 7.92
N TRP A 49 22.79 12.93 6.87
CA TRP A 49 21.85 13.70 6.05
C TRP A 49 21.79 13.11 4.65
N CYS A 50 20.58 12.94 4.14
CA CYS A 50 20.31 12.56 2.76
C CYS A 50 20.25 13.82 1.91
N VAL A 51 21.12 13.92 0.92
CA VAL A 51 21.13 15.04 -0.04
C VAL A 51 20.74 14.49 -1.40
N ARG A 52 19.52 14.79 -1.85
CA ARG A 52 19.04 14.39 -3.17
C ARG A 52 19.38 15.46 -4.20
N VAL A 53 19.90 15.05 -5.36
CA VAL A 53 20.24 15.99 -6.44
C VAL A 53 18.94 16.60 -6.99
N GLY A 54 18.73 17.90 -6.72
CA GLY A 54 17.52 18.62 -7.13
C GLY A 54 16.33 18.52 -6.17
N GLY A 55 16.53 18.03 -4.94
CA GLY A 55 15.50 17.93 -3.91
C GLY A 55 15.88 18.59 -2.57
N GLU A 56 14.97 18.56 -1.62
CA GLU A 56 15.25 18.95 -0.23
C GLU A 56 16.16 17.91 0.44
N SER A 57 17.04 18.39 1.34
CA SER A 57 17.87 17.52 2.16
C SER A 57 17.10 17.08 3.39
N HIS A 58 17.00 15.78 3.61
CA HIS A 58 16.33 15.21 4.77
C HIS A 58 17.33 14.62 5.75
N SER A 59 17.04 14.77 7.05
CA SER A 59 17.83 14.10 8.08
C SER A 59 17.48 12.61 8.17
N TYR A 60 18.37 11.80 8.77
CA TYR A 60 18.09 10.39 9.05
C TYR A 60 16.74 10.18 9.75
N ASP A 61 16.40 11.02 10.74
CA ASP A 61 15.16 10.90 11.50
C ASP A 61 13.92 11.24 10.67
N GLU A 62 14.05 12.17 9.71
CA GLU A 62 12.99 12.50 8.77
C GLU A 62 12.74 11.36 7.79
N GLU A 63 13.80 10.81 7.19
CA GLU A 63 13.69 9.66 6.28
C GLU A 63 13.11 8.45 7.02
N LYS A 64 13.58 8.17 8.24
CA LYS A 64 13.03 7.10 9.08
C LYS A 64 11.54 7.26 9.36
N LYS A 65 11.09 8.48 9.63
CA LYS A 65 9.66 8.76 9.86
C LYS A 65 8.85 8.59 8.59
N ASN A 66 9.41 8.96 7.44
CA ASN A 66 8.78 8.80 6.15
C ASN A 66 8.65 7.32 5.77
N GLU A 67 9.69 6.53 6.01
CA GLU A 67 9.71 5.09 5.78
C GLU A 67 8.71 4.35 6.67
N ALA A 68 8.65 4.66 7.97
CA ALA A 68 7.64 4.09 8.87
C ALA A 68 6.21 4.41 8.43
N ARG A 69 5.99 5.60 7.86
CA ARG A 69 4.69 5.97 7.28
C ARG A 69 4.42 5.17 6.00
N GLY A 70 5.43 5.02 5.15
CA GLY A 70 5.36 4.20 3.94
C GLY A 70 5.01 2.76 4.27
N GLU A 71 5.69 2.15 5.24
CA GLU A 71 5.43 0.80 5.72
C GLU A 71 3.98 0.63 6.17
N LEU A 72 3.47 1.56 6.99
CA LEU A 72 2.08 1.55 7.45
C LEU A 72 1.09 1.66 6.29
N VAL A 73 1.35 2.53 5.32
CA VAL A 73 0.52 2.67 4.10
C VAL A 73 0.59 1.41 3.24
N GLY A 74 1.76 0.79 3.14
CA GLY A 74 1.97 -0.47 2.45
C GLY A 74 1.12 -1.60 3.05
N TYR A 75 1.15 -1.77 4.37
CA TYR A 75 0.31 -2.75 5.07
C TYR A 75 -1.20 -2.44 4.92
N ALA A 76 -1.59 -1.17 4.99
CA ALA A 76 -2.96 -0.77 4.70
C ALA A 76 -3.36 -1.15 3.27
N GLY A 77 -2.44 -1.02 2.32
CA GLY A 77 -2.61 -1.48 0.94
C GLY A 77 -2.86 -2.97 0.83
N VAL A 78 -2.05 -3.80 1.51
CA VAL A 78 -2.29 -5.26 1.59
C VAL A 78 -3.67 -5.57 2.18
N GLY A 79 -4.05 -4.88 3.25
CA GLY A 79 -5.37 -5.01 3.87
C GLY A 79 -6.52 -4.68 2.92
N LEU A 80 -6.43 -3.56 2.20
CA LEU A 80 -7.44 -3.16 1.21
C LEU A 80 -7.51 -4.13 0.03
N GLY A 81 -6.35 -4.60 -0.46
CA GLY A 81 -6.28 -5.58 -1.54
C GLY A 81 -6.94 -6.90 -1.17
N THR A 82 -6.63 -7.43 0.02
CA THR A 82 -7.22 -8.67 0.55
C THR A 82 -8.73 -8.52 0.80
N LEU A 83 -9.19 -7.38 1.30
CA LEU A 83 -10.62 -7.05 1.40
C LEU A 83 -11.30 -7.08 0.02
N GLY A 84 -10.69 -6.50 -1.01
CA GLY A 84 -11.19 -6.56 -2.38
C GLY A 84 -11.39 -8.00 -2.87
N ILE A 85 -10.39 -8.87 -2.64
CA ILE A 85 -10.46 -10.30 -2.98
C ILE A 85 -11.57 -11.01 -2.21
N ALA A 86 -11.68 -10.76 -0.90
CA ALA A 86 -12.73 -11.36 -0.08
C ALA A 86 -14.14 -10.98 -0.58
N VAL A 87 -14.34 -9.72 -1.01
CA VAL A 87 -15.59 -9.27 -1.62
C VAL A 87 -15.84 -9.97 -2.96
N PHE A 88 -14.82 -10.18 -3.80
CA PHE A 88 -14.97 -10.97 -5.03
C PHE A 88 -15.46 -12.39 -4.76
N ILE A 89 -14.76 -13.12 -3.89
CA ILE A 89 -15.07 -14.50 -3.56
C ILE A 89 -16.48 -14.61 -2.96
N THR A 90 -16.80 -13.72 -2.00
CA THR A 90 -18.12 -13.72 -1.34
C THR A 90 -19.24 -13.40 -2.33
N ASN A 91 -19.04 -12.43 -3.21
CA ASN A 91 -20.01 -12.08 -4.25
C ASN A 91 -20.21 -13.26 -5.22
N GLU A 92 -19.13 -13.93 -5.63
CA GLU A 92 -19.20 -15.09 -6.52
C GLU A 92 -19.96 -16.27 -5.89
N ILE A 93 -19.65 -16.61 -4.63
CA ILE A 93 -20.35 -17.65 -3.87
C ILE A 93 -21.85 -17.31 -3.75
N THR A 94 -22.18 -16.06 -3.46
CA THR A 94 -23.57 -15.60 -3.31
C THR A 94 -24.31 -15.60 -4.63
N THR A 95 -23.62 -15.36 -5.76
CA THR A 95 -24.22 -15.49 -7.10
C THR A 95 -24.48 -16.94 -7.50
N ARG A 96 -23.62 -17.89 -7.13
CA ARG A 96 -23.78 -19.31 -7.48
C ARG A 96 -24.88 -20.02 -6.67
N ARG A 97 -25.19 -19.55 -5.45
CA ARG A 97 -26.24 -20.12 -4.59
C ARG A 97 -27.67 -19.71 -4.96
N ARG A 98 -27.85 -18.81 -5.92
CA ARG A 98 -29.15 -18.19 -6.26
C ARG A 98 -29.53 -18.49 -7.69
#